data_AF-H6NQB2-F1
#
_entry.id   AF-H6NQB2-F1
#
_cell.length_a   1.000
_cell.length_b   1.000
_cell.length_c   1.000
_cell.angle_alpha   90.00
_cell.angle_beta   90.00
_cell.angle_gamma   90.00
#
_symmetry.space_group_name_H-M   'P 1'
#
loop_
_entity.id
_entity.type
_entity.pdbx_description
1 polymer ?
#
loop_
_entity_poly.entity_id
_entity_poly.type
_entity_poly.pdbx_seq_one_letter_code
_entity_poly.pdbx_strand_id
1 'polypeptide(L)'
;MVLARELNLEETLEIARQLEGTMEVQVQVHGITNIYHSKRSLLQNYKEHQGRFETISREELSKEEGLFLIEQERPNERFPVYEDENGTHIMSSDDMCMLDSLHELMEGGVDSMKLESLLKSAEYNEAVIRSYRKVIDAYTVDPAGYEFQEEWLDEIRELQDPNRELSYGFFFKEQVY
;
A
#
# COMPACT_ATOMS: atom_id res chain seq x y z
N MET A 1 9.42 -12.12 -9.64
CA MET A 1 8.00 -12.39 -9.30
C MET A 1 7.51 -11.32 -8.35
N VAL A 2 6.33 -10.76 -8.57
CA VAL A 2 5.70 -9.84 -7.62
C VAL A 2 4.72 -10.64 -6.77
N LEU A 3 4.87 -10.61 -5.45
CA LEU A 3 4.01 -11.37 -4.56
C LEU A 3 2.66 -10.66 -4.33
N ALA A 4 1.66 -11.47 -3.96
CA ALA A 4 0.37 -10.95 -3.55
C ALA A 4 0.50 -10.18 -2.22
N ARG A 5 -0.26 -9.09 -2.10
CA ARG A 5 -0.22 -8.18 -0.94
C ARG A 5 -0.97 -8.71 0.28
N GLU A 6 -1.68 -9.83 0.10
CA GLU A 6 -2.51 -10.49 1.11
C GLU A 6 -1.74 -11.60 1.84
N LEU A 7 -0.51 -11.91 1.41
CA LEU A 7 0.35 -12.86 2.10
C LEU A 7 0.83 -12.28 3.42
N ASN A 8 0.89 -13.13 4.43
CA ASN A 8 1.54 -12.77 5.70
C ASN A 8 3.07 -12.81 5.54
N LEU A 9 3.79 -12.40 6.59
CA LEU A 9 5.25 -12.36 6.55
C LEU A 9 5.87 -13.76 6.40
N GLU A 10 5.38 -14.76 7.14
CA GLU A 10 5.92 -16.12 7.09
C GLU A 10 5.81 -16.73 5.68
N GLU A 11 4.64 -16.63 5.07
CA GLU A 11 4.37 -17.08 3.69
C GLU A 11 5.26 -16.36 2.68
N THR A 12 5.42 -15.04 2.85
CA THR A 12 6.29 -14.21 2.01
C THR A 12 7.74 -14.70 2.07
N LEU A 13 8.25 -14.92 3.28
CA LEU A 13 9.62 -15.37 3.49
C LEU A 13 9.83 -16.83 3.07
N GLU A 14 8.81 -17.68 3.18
CA GLU A 14 8.86 -19.05 2.68
C GLU A 14 9.02 -19.06 1.15
N ILE A 15 8.18 -18.30 0.44
CA ILE A 15 8.24 -18.19 -1.02
C ILE A 15 9.58 -17.60 -1.47
N ALA A 16 10.07 -16.54 -0.80
CA ALA A 16 11.36 -15.93 -1.10
C ALA A 16 12.51 -16.95 -0.99
N ARG A 17 12.57 -17.72 0.11
CA ARG A 17 13.57 -18.77 0.32
C ARG A 17 13.48 -19.91 -0.70
N GLN A 18 12.28 -20.31 -1.10
CA GLN A 18 12.11 -21.36 -2.12
C GLN A 18 12.59 -20.93 -3.51
N LEU A 19 12.55 -19.62 -3.80
CA LEU A 19 12.92 -19.06 -5.11
C LEU A 19 14.34 -18.48 -5.16
N GLU A 20 15.04 -18.48 -4.03
CA GLU A 20 16.41 -17.96 -3.91
C GLU A 20 17.32 -18.52 -5.01
N GLY A 21 18.01 -17.64 -5.73
CA GLY A 21 18.91 -17.98 -6.84
C GLY A 21 18.22 -18.45 -8.13
N THR A 22 16.89 -18.58 -8.15
CA THR A 22 16.12 -18.95 -9.36
C THR A 22 15.32 -17.79 -9.94
N MET A 23 14.71 -16.96 -9.10
CA MET A 23 13.90 -15.83 -9.52
C MET A 23 13.83 -14.76 -8.43
N GLU A 24 14.07 -13.51 -8.81
CA GLU A 24 13.95 -12.38 -7.89
C GLU A 24 12.52 -12.19 -7.39
N VAL A 25 12.34 -11.89 -6.11
CA VAL A 25 11.05 -11.66 -5.44
C VAL A 25 10.88 -10.18 -5.10
N GLN A 26 9.73 -9.63 -5.48
CA GLN A 26 9.33 -8.26 -5.16
C GLN A 26 8.08 -8.25 -4.29
N VAL A 27 8.09 -7.43 -3.24
CA VAL A 27 6.94 -7.22 -2.35
C VAL A 27 6.65 -5.73 -2.21
N GLN A 28 5.38 -5.36 -2.05
CA GLN A 28 5.06 -3.98 -1.64
C GLN A 28 5.39 -3.82 -0.16
N VAL A 29 6.05 -2.73 0.20
CA VAL A 29 6.42 -2.41 1.59
C VAL A 29 5.86 -1.08 2.05
N HIS A 30 5.38 -0.24 1.13
CA HIS A 30 4.82 1.08 1.46
C HIS A 30 3.64 1.47 0.57
N GLY A 31 2.74 2.27 1.12
CA GLY A 31 1.68 2.97 0.40
C GLY A 31 0.38 2.19 0.26
N ILE A 32 -0.53 2.76 -0.51
CA ILE A 32 -1.90 2.27 -0.68
C ILE A 32 -1.97 0.94 -1.43
N THR A 33 -2.99 0.12 -1.15
CA THR A 33 -3.25 -1.14 -1.87
C THR A 33 -4.54 -1.03 -2.68
N ASN A 34 -4.52 -1.46 -3.94
CA ASN A 34 -5.75 -1.70 -4.70
C ASN A 34 -6.36 -3.01 -4.21
N ILE A 35 -7.54 -2.93 -3.58
CA ILE A 35 -8.24 -4.08 -3.01
C ILE A 35 -9.30 -4.64 -3.96
N TYR A 36 -9.74 -3.84 -4.94
CA TYR A 36 -10.72 -4.28 -5.93
C TYR A 36 -10.64 -3.46 -7.22
N HIS A 37 -10.64 -4.17 -8.34
CA HIS A 37 -10.66 -3.59 -9.67
C HIS A 37 -11.79 -4.19 -10.51
N SER A 38 -12.57 -3.31 -11.14
CA SER A 38 -13.60 -3.67 -12.11
C SER A 38 -13.33 -2.97 -13.43
N LYS A 39 -13.35 -3.70 -14.55
CA LYS A 39 -13.26 -3.12 -15.91
C LYS A 39 -14.55 -2.41 -16.37
N ARG A 40 -15.51 -2.21 -15.47
CA ARG A 40 -16.79 -1.55 -15.74
C ARG A 40 -16.88 -0.26 -14.94
N SER A 41 -17.63 0.70 -15.48
CA SER A 41 -17.96 1.96 -14.82
C SER A 41 -19.00 1.79 -13.71
N LEU A 42 -18.60 1.29 -12.54
CA LEU A 42 -19.53 0.98 -11.45
C LEU A 42 -20.22 2.23 -10.89
N LEU A 43 -19.51 3.36 -10.83
CA LEU A 43 -20.03 4.61 -10.27
C LEU A 43 -21.11 5.21 -11.16
N GLN A 44 -20.87 5.26 -12.47
CA GLN A 44 -21.86 5.70 -13.45
C GLN A 44 -23.10 4.78 -13.45
N ASN A 45 -22.89 3.46 -13.50
CA ASN A 45 -23.98 2.49 -13.44
C ASN A 45 -24.83 2.64 -12.17
N TYR A 46 -24.18 2.92 -11.02
CA TYR A 46 -24.87 3.14 -9.75
C TYR A 46 -25.71 4.42 -9.76
N LYS A 47 -25.16 5.56 -10.24
CA LYS A 47 -25.92 6.82 -10.36
C LYS A 47 -27.14 6.63 -11.27
N GLU A 48 -26.97 5.99 -12.43
CA GLU A 48 -28.07 5.70 -13.36
C GLU A 48 -29.15 4.82 -12.72
N HIS A 49 -28.76 3.79 -11.96
CA HIS A 49 -29.70 2.95 -11.22
C HIS A 49 -30.51 3.74 -10.16
N GLN A 50 -29.90 4.76 -9.55
CA GLN A 50 -30.57 5.69 -8.62
C GLN A 50 -31.44 6.75 -9.34
N GLY A 51 -31.60 6.66 -10.67
CA GLY A 51 -32.34 7.64 -11.47
C GLY A 51 -31.58 8.96 -11.68
N ARG A 52 -30.26 8.99 -11.40
CA ARG A 52 -29.38 10.14 -11.62
C ARG A 52 -28.62 9.92 -12.94
N PHE A 53 -29.13 10.48 -14.02
CA PHE A 53 -28.59 10.28 -15.37
C PHE A 53 -27.49 11.28 -15.76
N GLU A 54 -27.10 12.17 -14.85
CA GLU A 54 -25.98 13.09 -15.06
C GLU A 54 -24.67 12.28 -15.11
N THR A 55 -23.89 12.48 -16.16
CA THR A 55 -22.55 11.91 -16.27
C THR A 55 -21.68 12.44 -15.14
N ILE A 56 -21.02 11.55 -14.41
CA ILE A 56 -20.03 11.94 -13.40
C ILE A 56 -18.87 12.62 -14.12
N SER A 57 -18.46 13.80 -13.65
CA SER A 57 -17.35 14.51 -14.27
C SER A 57 -16.04 13.72 -14.07
N ARG A 58 -15.05 13.94 -14.95
CA ARG A 58 -13.74 13.27 -14.80
C ARG A 58 -13.02 13.72 -13.54
N GLU A 59 -13.28 14.95 -13.10
CA GLU A 59 -12.77 15.54 -11.87
C GLU A 59 -13.37 14.82 -10.65
N GLU A 60 -14.69 14.60 -10.62
CA GLU A 60 -15.37 13.81 -9.57
C GLU A 60 -14.94 12.33 -9.51
N LEU A 61 -14.45 11.78 -10.61
CA LEU A 61 -13.91 10.41 -10.70
C LEU A 61 -12.40 10.35 -10.48
N SER A 62 -11.77 11.50 -10.25
CA SER A 62 -10.33 11.61 -10.19
C SER A 62 -9.76 11.05 -8.89
N LYS A 63 -8.45 10.84 -8.91
CA LYS A 63 -7.64 10.47 -7.76
C LYS A 63 -7.52 11.59 -6.72
N GLU A 64 -7.88 12.82 -7.09
CA GLU A 64 -7.65 14.05 -6.32
C GLU A 64 -8.91 14.52 -5.60
N GLU A 65 -10.10 14.34 -6.20
CA GLU A 65 -11.39 14.60 -5.56
C GLU A 65 -12.05 13.26 -5.17
N GLY A 66 -11.97 12.93 -3.88
CA GLY A 66 -12.25 11.58 -3.39
C GLY A 66 -13.73 11.24 -3.25
N LEU A 67 -14.21 10.32 -4.09
CA LEU A 67 -15.32 9.45 -3.70
C LEU A 67 -14.79 8.37 -2.76
N PHE A 68 -15.59 8.00 -1.76
CA PHE A 68 -15.25 6.94 -0.81
C PHE A 68 -16.39 5.95 -0.70
N LEU A 69 -16.06 4.66 -0.65
CA LEU A 69 -16.94 3.62 -0.18
C LEU A 69 -16.78 3.52 1.34
N ILE A 70 -17.91 3.46 2.05
CA ILE A 70 -17.95 3.28 3.49
C ILE A 70 -18.85 2.08 3.76
N GLU A 71 -18.30 1.08 4.44
CA GLU A 71 -19.06 -0.10 4.83
C GLU A 71 -19.95 0.22 6.04
N GLN A 72 -21.15 -0.36 6.07
CA GLN A 72 -22.09 -0.15 7.17
C GLN A 72 -21.52 -0.61 8.52
N GLU A 73 -20.76 -1.70 8.53
CA GLU A 73 -20.14 -2.26 9.73
C GLU A 73 -18.84 -1.55 10.12
N ARG A 74 -18.24 -0.78 9.20
CA ARG A 74 -16.96 -0.08 9.39
C ARG A 74 -17.08 1.39 8.99
N PRO A 75 -17.88 2.19 9.73
CA PRO A 75 -18.20 3.57 9.34
C PRO A 75 -17.00 4.52 9.39
N ASN A 76 -15.92 4.13 10.06
CA ASN A 76 -14.68 4.92 10.17
C ASN A 76 -13.67 4.59 9.06
N GLU A 77 -13.86 3.49 8.32
CA GLU A 77 -12.98 3.12 7.22
C GLU A 77 -13.50 3.73 5.91
N ARG A 78 -12.64 4.52 5.27
CA ARG A 78 -12.96 5.19 4.00
C ARG A 78 -12.13 4.58 2.90
N PHE A 79 -12.76 3.85 1.99
CA PHE A 79 -12.09 3.20 0.86
C PHE A 79 -12.15 4.13 -0.35
N PRO A 80 -11.04 4.77 -0.77
CA PRO A 80 -11.06 5.66 -1.93
C PRO A 80 -11.52 4.91 -3.18
N VAL A 81 -12.40 5.53 -3.95
CA VAL A 81 -12.89 5.01 -5.22
C VAL A 81 -12.62 6.02 -6.30
N TYR A 82 -11.95 5.58 -7.36
CA TYR A 82 -11.76 6.40 -8.57
C TYR A 82 -12.05 5.56 -9.81
N GLU A 83 -12.33 6.23 -10.92
CA GLU A 83 -12.61 5.58 -12.19
C GLU A 83 -11.78 6.20 -13.31
N ASP A 84 -11.10 5.35 -14.07
CA ASP A 84 -10.32 5.75 -15.23
C ASP A 84 -10.68 4.91 -16.46
N GLU A 85 -9.91 5.03 -17.53
CA GLU A 85 -10.11 4.26 -18.76
C GLU A 85 -10.06 2.74 -18.56
N ASN A 86 -9.48 2.28 -17.44
CA ASN A 86 -9.40 0.86 -17.08
C ASN A 86 -10.56 0.42 -16.16
N GLY A 87 -11.50 1.31 -15.85
CA GLY A 87 -12.67 1.06 -15.03
C GLY A 87 -12.53 1.56 -13.60
N THR A 88 -13.30 0.98 -12.67
CA THR A 88 -13.37 1.41 -11.28
C THR A 88 -12.31 0.72 -10.42
N HIS A 89 -11.63 1.50 -9.59
CA HIS A 89 -10.64 1.05 -8.62
C HIS A 89 -11.09 1.41 -7.22
N ILE A 90 -11.07 0.44 -6.30
CA ILE A 90 -11.31 0.64 -4.88
C ILE A 90 -10.00 0.36 -4.16
N MET A 91 -9.57 1.34 -3.37
CA MET A 91 -8.29 1.31 -2.68
C MET A 91 -8.49 1.06 -1.17
N SER A 92 -7.44 0.60 -0.51
CA SER A 92 -7.42 0.41 0.94
C SER A 92 -7.66 1.72 1.69
N SER A 93 -8.29 1.60 2.86
CA SER A 93 -8.54 2.71 3.78
C SER A 93 -7.26 3.20 4.49
N ASP A 94 -6.24 2.35 4.54
CA ASP A 94 -4.93 2.59 5.16
C ASP A 94 -3.79 2.57 4.12
N ASP A 95 -2.63 3.04 4.53
CA ASP A 95 -1.37 2.91 3.79
C ASP A 95 -0.45 1.92 4.51
N MET A 96 0.13 0.98 3.77
CA MET A 96 1.10 0.06 4.35
C MET A 96 2.42 0.78 4.64
N CYS A 97 3.12 0.41 5.70
CA CYS A 97 4.47 0.85 6.01
C CYS A 97 5.24 -0.23 6.78
N MET A 98 6.17 -0.90 6.10
CA MET A 98 7.08 -1.90 6.68
C MET A 98 8.47 -1.33 6.96
N LEU A 99 8.59 -0.03 7.25
CA LEU A 99 9.91 0.62 7.35
C LEU A 99 10.75 0.08 8.53
N ASP A 100 10.10 -0.10 9.68
CA ASP A 100 10.66 -0.64 10.92
C ASP A 100 10.96 -2.15 10.83
N SER A 101 10.09 -2.92 10.20
CA SER A 101 10.24 -4.35 9.94
C SER A 101 10.93 -4.69 8.61
N LEU A 102 11.54 -3.71 7.92
CA LEU A 102 12.12 -3.94 6.60
C LEU A 102 13.26 -4.97 6.63
N HIS A 103 14.01 -4.99 7.73
CA HIS A 103 15.11 -5.91 7.97
C HIS A 103 14.68 -7.38 7.90
N GLU A 104 13.47 -7.72 8.34
CA GLU A 104 12.93 -9.08 8.28
C GLU A 104 12.76 -9.55 6.84
N LEU A 105 12.31 -8.66 5.94
CA LEU A 105 12.19 -8.96 4.51
C LEU A 105 13.57 -9.08 3.83
N MET A 106 14.52 -8.24 4.23
CA MET A 106 15.89 -8.29 3.72
C MET A 106 16.61 -9.56 4.15
N GLU A 107 16.49 -9.96 5.43
CA GLU A 107 17.06 -11.20 5.96
C GLU A 107 16.41 -12.42 5.30
N GLY A 108 15.10 -12.37 5.08
CA GLY A 108 14.34 -13.47 4.49
C GLY A 108 14.48 -13.62 2.97
N GLY A 109 15.37 -12.86 2.33
CA GLY A 109 15.75 -13.05 0.93
C GLY A 109 14.83 -12.37 -0.09
N VAL A 110 14.10 -11.32 0.30
CA VAL A 110 13.33 -10.51 -0.65
C VAL A 110 14.27 -9.57 -1.43
N ASP A 111 14.28 -9.70 -2.75
CA ASP A 111 15.21 -8.97 -3.62
C ASP A 111 14.79 -7.52 -3.90
N SER A 112 13.49 -7.22 -3.91
CA SER A 112 12.97 -5.92 -4.33
C SER A 112 11.82 -5.41 -3.47
N MET A 113 11.97 -4.17 -3.01
CA MET A 113 10.98 -3.48 -2.19
C MET A 113 10.22 -2.48 -3.05
N LYS A 114 8.91 -2.66 -3.19
CA LYS A 114 8.04 -1.76 -3.94
C LYS A 114 7.40 -0.73 -3.01
N LEU A 115 7.56 0.55 -3.38
CA LEU A 115 6.88 1.70 -2.77
C LEU A 115 5.75 2.14 -3.70
N GLU A 116 4.50 2.14 -3.21
CA GLU A 116 3.37 2.66 -3.98
C GLU A 116 3.21 4.17 -3.71
N SER A 117 3.41 4.97 -4.75
CA SER A 117 3.41 6.44 -4.69
C SER A 117 2.07 7.06 -5.11
N LEU A 118 1.11 6.21 -5.48
CA LEU A 118 -0.20 6.65 -5.93
C LEU A 118 -0.91 7.46 -4.85
N LEU A 119 -1.54 8.57 -5.25
CA LEU A 119 -2.27 9.49 -4.38
C LEU A 119 -1.38 10.24 -3.35
N LYS A 120 -0.05 10.21 -3.54
CA LYS A 120 0.91 10.92 -2.67
C LYS A 120 1.56 12.09 -3.39
N SER A 121 1.88 13.14 -2.64
CA SER A 121 2.66 14.27 -3.14
C SER A 121 4.10 13.84 -3.45
N ALA A 122 4.78 14.61 -4.31
CA ALA A 122 6.21 14.38 -4.57
C ALA A 122 7.04 14.47 -3.28
N GLU A 123 6.72 15.44 -2.41
CA GLU A 123 7.37 15.62 -1.10
C GLU A 123 7.23 14.39 -0.20
N TYR A 124 6.02 13.83 -0.09
CA TYR A 124 5.79 12.59 0.66
C TYR A 124 6.62 11.43 0.08
N ASN A 125 6.61 11.27 -1.24
CA ASN A 125 7.35 10.20 -1.91
C ASN A 125 8.87 10.33 -1.70
N GLU A 126 9.42 11.55 -1.72
CA GLU A 126 10.83 11.80 -1.44
C GLU A 126 11.19 11.44 0.01
N ALA A 127 10.36 11.80 0.98
CA ALA A 127 10.54 11.46 2.39
C ALA A 127 10.54 9.94 2.61
N VAL A 128 9.57 9.24 2.00
CA VAL A 128 9.49 7.77 2.05
C VAL A 128 10.75 7.14 1.44
N ILE A 129 11.11 7.49 0.21
CA ILE A 129 12.29 6.91 -0.47
C ILE A 129 13.56 7.13 0.36
N ARG A 130 13.75 8.33 0.91
CA ARG A 130 14.89 8.67 1.74
C ARG A 130 14.94 7.82 3.02
N SER A 131 13.80 7.63 3.67
CA SER A 131 13.69 6.86 4.91
C SER A 131 13.97 5.38 4.67
N TYR A 132 13.38 4.78 3.63
CA TYR A 132 13.68 3.40 3.23
C TYR A 132 15.15 3.23 2.85
N ARG A 133 15.75 4.19 2.14
CA ARG A 133 17.17 4.14 1.80
C ARG A 133 18.07 4.15 3.05
N LYS A 134 17.77 5.01 4.04
CA LYS A 134 18.48 5.04 5.33
C LYS A 134 18.45 3.68 6.03
N VAL A 135 17.27 3.06 6.12
CA VAL A 135 17.11 1.73 6.74
C VAL A 135 17.94 0.67 6.00
N ILE A 136 17.80 0.61 4.67
CA ILE A 136 18.54 -0.39 3.88
C ILE A 136 20.05 -0.16 4.02
N ASP A 137 20.53 1.09 3.98
CA ASP A 137 21.96 1.40 4.17
C ASP A 137 22.45 1.00 5.56
N ALA A 138 21.71 1.35 6.61
CA ALA A 138 22.06 1.03 7.99
C ALA A 138 22.14 -0.49 8.20
N TYR A 139 21.12 -1.23 7.75
CA TYR A 139 21.10 -2.69 7.85
C TYR A 139 22.22 -3.34 7.02
N THR A 140 22.50 -2.84 5.81
CA THR A 140 23.55 -3.42 4.93
C THR A 140 24.95 -3.24 5.52
N VAL A 141 25.21 -2.16 6.26
CA VAL A 141 26.51 -1.87 6.87
C VAL A 141 26.82 -2.81 8.04
N ASP A 142 25.85 -3.04 8.93
CA ASP A 142 26.01 -3.91 10.10
C ASP A 142 24.71 -4.64 10.42
N PRO A 143 24.40 -5.75 9.75
CA PRO A 143 23.18 -6.52 10.02
C PRO A 143 23.11 -7.04 11.46
N ALA A 144 24.26 -7.39 12.06
CA ALA A 144 24.30 -7.99 13.39
C ALA A 144 24.11 -6.97 14.52
N GLY A 145 24.51 -5.72 14.28
CA GLY A 145 24.31 -4.58 15.19
C GLY A 145 23.14 -3.67 14.82
N TYR A 146 22.33 -4.04 13.82
CA TYR A 146 21.23 -3.21 13.35
C TYR A 146 20.16 -3.02 14.43
N GLU A 147 19.79 -1.76 14.66
CA GLU A 147 18.67 -1.36 15.49
C GLU A 147 17.90 -0.28 14.73
N PHE A 148 16.57 -0.44 14.66
CA PHE A 148 15.71 0.55 14.03
C PHE A 148 15.68 1.83 14.86
N GLN A 149 15.82 2.98 14.20
CA GLN A 149 15.70 4.28 14.85
C GLN A 149 14.35 4.90 14.51
N GLU A 150 13.51 5.14 15.52
CA GLU A 150 12.16 5.72 15.35
C GLU A 150 12.16 7.03 14.55
N GLU A 151 13.22 7.83 14.67
CA GLU A 151 13.40 9.08 13.93
C GLU A 151 13.39 8.91 12.40
N TRP A 152 13.63 7.69 11.89
CA TRP A 152 13.54 7.42 10.46
C TRP A 152 12.10 7.39 9.96
N LEU A 153 11.12 7.26 10.86
CA LEU A 153 9.69 7.25 10.51
C LEU A 153 9.02 8.63 10.70
N ASP A 154 9.69 9.57 11.39
CA ASP A 154 9.12 10.87 11.74
C ASP A 154 8.69 11.68 10.51
N GLU A 155 9.56 11.80 9.50
CA GLU A 155 9.26 12.57 8.27
C GLU A 155 8.04 12.00 7.52
N ILE A 156 7.89 10.67 7.51
CA ILE A 156 6.72 10.00 6.92
C ILE A 156 5.47 10.31 7.75
N ARG A 157 5.54 10.20 9.08
CA ARG A 157 4.41 10.48 10.00
C ARG A 157 3.95 11.93 9.91
N GLU A 158 4.87 12.89 9.79
CA GLU A 158 4.58 14.31 9.67
C GLU A 158 3.82 14.65 8.38
N LEU A 159 4.19 14.00 7.26
CA LEU A 159 3.60 14.23 5.95
C LEU A 159 2.38 13.34 5.65
N GLN A 160 2.10 12.35 6.50
CA GLN A 160 1.02 11.39 6.26
C GLN A 160 -0.36 12.05 6.40
N ASP A 161 -1.29 11.65 5.53
CA ASP A 161 -2.69 12.05 5.64
C ASP A 161 -3.28 11.52 6.97
N PRO A 162 -3.75 12.37 7.88
CA PRO A 162 -4.29 11.94 9.17
C PRO A 162 -5.55 11.08 9.06
N ASN A 163 -6.21 11.05 7.90
CA ASN A 163 -7.35 10.18 7.64
C ASN A 163 -6.95 8.78 7.13
N ARG A 164 -5.64 8.53 6.93
CA ARG A 164 -5.10 7.27 6.44
C ARG A 164 -4.04 6.78 7.40
N GLU A 165 -4.39 5.77 8.19
CA GLU A 165 -3.46 5.17 9.13
C GLU A 165 -2.30 4.47 8.40
N LEU A 166 -1.10 4.48 9.01
CA LEU A 166 0.00 3.62 8.60
C LEU A 166 -0.17 2.25 9.27
N SER A 167 -0.32 1.20 8.47
CA SER A 167 -0.49 -0.17 8.95
C SER A 167 0.58 -1.11 8.38
N TYR A 168 0.61 -2.35 8.85
CA TYR A 168 1.47 -3.39 8.29
C TYR A 168 0.80 -4.19 7.16
N GLY A 169 -0.34 -3.72 6.64
CA GLY A 169 -1.11 -4.48 5.65
C GLY A 169 -1.53 -5.85 6.18
N PHE A 170 -1.11 -6.93 5.51
CA PHE A 170 -1.39 -8.31 5.90
C PHE A 170 -0.22 -9.02 6.60
N PHE A 171 0.95 -8.39 6.68
CA PHE A 171 2.17 -9.05 7.18
C PHE A 171 2.03 -9.62 8.60
N PHE A 172 1.30 -8.92 9.47
CA PHE A 172 1.09 -9.30 10.87
C PHE A 172 -0.38 -9.55 11.24
N LYS A 173 -1.26 -9.75 10.26
CA LYS A 173 -2.66 -10.09 10.53
C LYS A 173 -2.79 -11.60 10.77
N GLU A 174 -3.56 -11.98 11.79
CA GLU A 174 -3.94 -13.37 12.00
C GLU A 174 -4.82 -13.84 10.83
N GLN A 175 -4.39 -14.88 10.12
CA GLN A 175 -5.22 -15.53 9.11
C GLN A 175 -6.18 -16.50 9.79
N VAL A 176 -7.48 -16.16 9.80
CA VAL A 176 -8.53 -17.07 10.26
C VAL A 176 -8.91 -17.96 9.07
N TYR A 177 -8.56 -19.24 9.15
CA TYR A 177 -8.95 -20.29 8.20
C TYR A 177 -10.24 -20.99 8.62
#